data_AF-A0A5X8YW27-F1
#
_entry.id   AF-A0A5X8YW27-F1
#
_cell.length_a   1.000
_cell.length_b   1.000
_cell.length_c   1.000
_cell.angle_alpha   90.00
_cell.angle_beta   90.00
_cell.angle_gamma   90.00
#
_symmetry.space_group_name_H-M   'P 1'
#
loop_
_entity.id
_entity.type
_entity.pdbx_description
1 polymer ?
#
loop_
_entity_poly.entity_id
_entity_poly.type
_entity_poly.pdbx_seq_one_letter_code
_entity_poly.pdbx_strand_id
1 'polypeptide(L)'
;MWPFKRKKPVAPPESPPEPQPMVISDEAIASVASKPRREFVRYEPPAGVIPDGIRNAVLAMDSTPYDTLNRQYPDFVYGGFPGYPYLAMQAQLPEYRRMVSVIAEEMTRKWIKVKAVGEGDDSRAPRIAQLTDALERYNVQDAFRLAVEHDGFFGRGQIYIDVRSPSGMSAWTDPAELESGLFISDKKIPKGSLLGLRVIEPVWT
;
A
#
# COMPACT_ATOMS: atom_id res chain seq x y z
N MET A 1 54.22 -60.10 -48.16
CA MET A 1 53.03 -59.39 -48.69
C MET A 1 51.89 -59.66 -47.70
N TRP A 2 51.64 -58.73 -46.77
CA TRP A 2 50.71 -58.91 -45.63
C TRP A 2 49.52 -57.94 -45.80
N PRO A 3 48.25 -58.37 -45.69
CA PRO A 3 47.11 -57.50 -46.00
C PRO A 3 46.81 -56.49 -44.89
N PHE A 4 46.67 -55.23 -45.26
CA PHE A 4 46.20 -54.14 -44.40
C PHE A 4 44.72 -54.36 -44.03
N LYS A 5 44.42 -54.54 -42.74
CA LYS A 5 43.04 -54.43 -42.23
C LYS A 5 42.61 -52.97 -42.27
N ARG A 6 41.62 -52.63 -43.11
CA ARG A 6 40.93 -51.33 -43.10
C ARG A 6 40.26 -51.11 -41.74
N LYS A 7 40.57 -49.99 -41.07
CA LYS A 7 39.80 -49.51 -39.91
C LYS A 7 38.37 -49.20 -40.37
N LYS A 8 37.38 -49.78 -39.68
CA LYS A 8 35.96 -49.43 -39.86
C LYS A 8 35.77 -47.95 -39.47
N PRO A 9 34.95 -47.18 -40.22
CA PRO A 9 34.62 -45.82 -39.82
C PRO A 9 33.76 -45.88 -38.56
N VAL A 10 34.22 -45.20 -37.51
CA VAL A 10 33.46 -45.00 -36.27
C VAL A 10 32.42 -43.93 -36.58
N ALA A 11 31.13 -44.27 -36.43
CA ALA A 11 30.06 -43.29 -36.53
C ALA A 11 30.23 -42.23 -35.42
N PRO A 12 29.98 -40.94 -35.68
CA PRO A 12 30.02 -39.92 -34.64
C PRO A 12 28.99 -40.25 -33.54
N PRO A 13 29.28 -39.95 -32.26
CA PRO A 13 28.31 -40.16 -31.19
C PRO A 13 27.06 -39.31 -31.45
N GLU A 14 25.88 -39.92 -31.29
CA GLU A 14 24.60 -39.23 -31.32
C GLU A 14 24.60 -38.05 -30.33
N SER A 15 24.27 -36.87 -30.83
CA SER A 15 24.07 -35.69 -30.00
C SER A 15 22.93 -35.94 -29.00
N PRO A 16 23.07 -35.52 -27.73
CA PRO A 16 22.00 -35.71 -26.75
C PRO A 16 20.72 -35.01 -27.23
N PRO A 17 19.53 -35.59 -26.96
CA PRO A 17 18.27 -35.03 -27.42
C PRO A 17 18.09 -33.62 -26.85
N GLU A 18 17.75 -32.67 -27.72
CA GLU A 18 17.46 -31.30 -27.30
C GLU A 18 16.33 -31.31 -26.26
N PRO A 19 16.43 -30.52 -25.18
CA PRO A 19 15.38 -30.44 -24.17
C PRO A 19 14.12 -29.90 -24.84
N GLN A 20 13.08 -30.73 -24.90
CA GLN A 20 11.79 -30.28 -25.39
C GLN A 20 11.28 -29.16 -24.49
N PRO A 21 10.83 -28.03 -25.04
CA PRO A 21 10.27 -26.96 -24.24
C PRO A 21 9.08 -27.51 -23.46
N MET A 22 9.12 -27.39 -22.14
CA MET A 22 7.98 -27.74 -21.29
C MET A 22 6.82 -26.80 -21.65
N VAL A 23 5.91 -27.27 -22.50
CA VAL A 23 4.64 -26.60 -22.75
C VAL A 23 3.76 -26.90 -21.55
N ILE A 24 3.74 -25.98 -20.59
CA ILE A 24 2.81 -26.04 -19.46
C ILE A 24 1.40 -25.88 -20.06
N SER A 25 0.50 -26.83 -19.78
CA SER A 25 -0.86 -26.76 -20.30
C SER A 25 -1.60 -25.54 -19.73
N ASP A 26 -2.48 -24.94 -20.53
CA ASP A 26 -3.29 -23.79 -20.10
C ASP A 26 -4.11 -24.11 -18.83
N GLU A 27 -4.53 -25.37 -18.67
CA GLU A 27 -5.20 -25.85 -17.46
C GLU A 27 -4.27 -25.90 -16.24
N ALA A 28 -3.00 -26.27 -16.42
CA ALA A 28 -2.00 -26.24 -15.35
C ALA A 28 -1.67 -24.79 -14.94
N ILE A 29 -1.61 -23.86 -15.89
CA ILE A 29 -1.46 -22.42 -15.60
C ILE A 29 -2.69 -21.89 -14.85
N ALA A 30 -3.90 -22.27 -15.29
CA ALA A 30 -5.16 -21.84 -14.66
C ALA A 30 -5.32 -22.38 -13.22
N SER A 31 -4.91 -23.62 -12.96
CA SER A 31 -4.95 -24.22 -11.62
C SER A 31 -3.96 -23.57 -10.65
N VAL A 32 -2.75 -23.22 -11.11
CA VAL A 32 -1.75 -22.48 -10.31
C VAL A 32 -2.19 -21.02 -10.08
N ALA A 33 -2.88 -20.41 -11.04
CA ALA A 33 -3.44 -19.07 -10.91
C ALA A 33 -4.70 -19.01 -10.03
N SER A 34 -5.32 -20.15 -9.74
CA SER A 34 -6.47 -20.22 -8.83
C SER A 34 -5.98 -19.97 -7.39
N LYS A 35 -6.12 -18.72 -6.93
CA LYS A 35 -5.89 -18.41 -5.52
C LYS A 35 -6.86 -19.25 -4.68
N PRO A 36 -6.40 -19.92 -3.60
CA PRO A 36 -7.30 -20.62 -2.71
C PRO A 36 -8.30 -19.61 -2.14
N ARG A 37 -9.59 -19.90 -2.30
CA ARG A 37 -10.66 -19.05 -1.76
C ARG A 37 -10.53 -19.03 -0.25
N ARG A 38 -10.50 -17.84 0.34
CA ARG A 38 -10.52 -17.67 1.77
C ARG A 38 -11.94 -17.84 2.25
N GLU A 39 -12.21 -18.98 2.89
CA GLU A 39 -13.52 -19.25 3.46
C GLU A 39 -13.74 -18.41 4.71
N PHE A 40 -14.95 -17.88 4.85
CA PHE A 40 -15.43 -17.35 6.13
C PHE A 40 -15.57 -18.54 7.08
N VAL A 41 -14.74 -18.54 8.11
CA VAL A 41 -14.75 -19.56 9.17
C VAL A 41 -15.05 -18.91 10.51
N ARG A 42 -15.59 -19.72 11.43
CA ARG A 42 -15.75 -19.31 12.83
C ARG A 42 -14.37 -19.01 13.40
N TYR A 43 -14.28 -17.90 14.14
CA TYR A 43 -13.06 -17.59 14.89
C TYR A 43 -12.86 -18.61 16.02
N GLU A 44 -11.68 -19.23 16.05
CA GLU A 44 -11.27 -20.09 17.14
C GLU A 44 -10.25 -19.36 18.04
N PRO A 45 -10.61 -19.06 19.30
CA PRO A 45 -9.69 -18.40 20.20
C PRO A 45 -8.53 -19.34 20.58
N PRO A 46 -7.30 -18.79 20.74
CA PRO A 46 -6.14 -19.54 21.22
C PRO A 46 -6.42 -20.27 22.54
N ALA A 47 -5.67 -21.36 22.79
CA ALA A 47 -5.80 -22.15 24.01
C ALA A 47 -5.62 -21.28 25.27
N GLY A 48 -6.52 -21.45 26.25
CA GLY A 48 -6.50 -20.71 27.52
C GLY A 48 -7.31 -19.40 27.54
N VAL A 49 -7.79 -18.91 26.40
CA VAL A 49 -8.64 -17.69 26.34
C VAL A 49 -10.07 -17.98 26.82
N ILE A 50 -10.59 -19.19 26.55
CA ILE A 50 -11.89 -19.63 27.06
C ILE A 50 -11.71 -20.99 27.74
N PRO A 51 -12.19 -21.17 28.99
CA PRO A 51 -12.23 -22.47 29.64
C PRO A 51 -13.01 -23.49 28.79
N ASP A 52 -12.49 -24.71 28.65
CA ASP A 52 -13.02 -25.71 27.70
C ASP A 52 -14.51 -26.02 27.91
N GLY A 53 -14.98 -25.98 29.15
CA GLY A 53 -16.39 -26.24 29.50
C GLY A 53 -17.39 -25.17 29.03
N ILE A 54 -16.93 -23.96 28.68
CA ILE A 54 -17.79 -22.82 28.31
C ILE A 54 -17.50 -22.32 26.88
N ARG A 55 -16.60 -23.01 26.15
CA ARG A 55 -16.09 -22.60 24.84
C ARG A 55 -17.17 -22.37 23.78
N ASN A 56 -18.23 -23.18 23.82
CA ASN A 56 -19.34 -23.09 22.86
C ASN A 56 -20.39 -22.04 23.24
N ALA A 57 -20.48 -21.62 24.51
CA ALA A 57 -21.55 -20.72 24.98
C ALA A 57 -21.12 -19.24 25.06
N VAL A 58 -19.82 -18.93 24.97
CA VAL A 58 -19.28 -17.57 25.17
C VAL A 58 -18.97 -16.85 23.85
N LEU A 59 -18.84 -17.57 22.74
CA LEU A 59 -18.48 -16.97 21.46
C LEU A 59 -19.69 -16.29 20.80
N ALA A 60 -19.65 -14.96 20.69
CA ALA A 60 -20.57 -14.20 19.86
C ALA A 60 -20.39 -14.58 18.37
N MET A 61 -21.50 -14.70 17.62
CA MET A 61 -21.61 -15.19 16.22
C MET A 61 -21.70 -16.72 16.04
N ASP A 62 -22.34 -17.45 16.95
CA ASP A 62 -22.69 -18.87 16.79
C ASP A 62 -23.80 -19.12 15.75
N SER A 63 -24.63 -18.11 15.46
CA SER A 63 -25.74 -18.19 14.50
C SER A 63 -25.39 -17.73 13.07
N THR A 64 -24.13 -17.40 12.78
CA THR A 64 -23.74 -16.89 11.46
C THR A 64 -23.81 -18.00 10.40
N PRO A 65 -24.56 -17.83 9.29
CA PRO A 65 -24.73 -18.86 8.28
C PRO A 65 -23.51 -18.92 7.33
N TYR A 66 -22.39 -19.46 7.82
CA TYR A 66 -21.12 -19.56 7.08
C TYR A 66 -21.25 -20.30 5.74
N ASP A 67 -22.09 -21.34 5.67
CA ASP A 67 -22.34 -22.10 4.44
C ASP A 67 -23.00 -21.23 3.36
N THR A 68 -23.97 -20.39 3.73
CA THR A 68 -24.59 -19.42 2.82
C THR A 68 -23.61 -18.34 2.42
N LEU A 69 -22.80 -17.83 3.36
CA LEU A 69 -21.79 -16.80 3.08
C LEU A 69 -20.74 -17.29 2.08
N ASN A 70 -20.19 -18.48 2.28
CA ASN A 70 -19.17 -19.06 1.41
C ASN A 70 -19.71 -19.46 0.02
N ARG A 71 -21.02 -19.74 -0.10
CA ARG A 71 -21.66 -20.00 -1.41
C ARG A 71 -22.03 -18.73 -2.19
N GLN A 72 -22.53 -17.70 -1.52
CA GLN A 72 -23.07 -16.51 -2.17
C GLN A 72 -22.03 -15.40 -2.38
N TYR A 73 -20.98 -15.35 -1.57
CA TYR A 73 -19.99 -14.29 -1.59
C TYR A 73 -18.61 -14.84 -1.93
N PRO A 74 -18.33 -15.14 -3.21
CA PRO A 74 -17.00 -15.52 -3.65
C PRO A 74 -16.06 -14.30 -3.59
N ASP A 75 -15.40 -14.15 -2.43
CA ASP A 75 -14.07 -13.58 -2.10
C ASP A 75 -13.58 -12.26 -2.73
N PHE A 76 -14.02 -11.87 -3.93
CA PHE A 76 -13.53 -10.70 -4.66
C PHE A 76 -14.51 -9.52 -4.69
N VAL A 77 -15.82 -9.77 -4.63
CA VAL A 77 -16.83 -8.70 -4.82
C VAL A 77 -17.29 -8.07 -3.50
N TYR A 78 -17.21 -8.79 -2.38
CA TYR A 78 -17.76 -8.34 -1.09
C TYR A 78 -16.93 -8.63 0.16
N GLY A 79 -15.76 -9.30 0.04
CA GLY A 79 -15.03 -9.81 1.22
C GLY A 79 -13.54 -9.47 1.32
N GLY A 80 -12.89 -9.07 0.23
CA GLY A 80 -11.44 -8.89 0.18
C GLY A 80 -11.01 -7.57 -0.43
N PHE A 81 -9.83 -7.09 -0.01
CA PHE A 81 -9.16 -5.96 -0.65
C PHE A 81 -8.70 -6.38 -2.05
N PRO A 82 -9.23 -5.78 -3.15
CA PRO A 82 -8.95 -6.24 -4.52
C PRO A 82 -7.51 -5.95 -4.97
N GLY A 83 -6.76 -5.15 -4.21
CA GLY A 83 -5.37 -4.80 -4.48
C GLY A 83 -5.23 -3.42 -5.13
N TYR A 84 -4.14 -2.72 -4.77
CA TYR A 84 -3.84 -1.40 -5.30
C TYR A 84 -3.77 -1.32 -6.85
N PRO A 85 -3.25 -2.32 -7.59
CA PRO A 85 -3.26 -2.25 -9.06
C PRO A 85 -4.66 -2.18 -9.67
N TYR A 86 -5.63 -2.92 -9.12
CA TYR A 86 -7.01 -2.91 -9.59
C TYR A 86 -7.68 -1.57 -9.27
N LEU A 87 -7.42 -1.00 -8.09
CA LEU A 87 -7.91 0.32 -7.70
C LEU A 87 -7.28 1.42 -8.57
N ALA A 88 -6.00 1.31 -8.93
CA ALA A 88 -5.33 2.27 -9.81
C ALA A 88 -5.94 2.29 -11.23
N MET A 89 -6.32 1.12 -11.75
CA MET A 89 -7.07 1.01 -13.00
C MET A 89 -8.45 1.66 -12.89
N GLN A 90 -9.18 1.45 -11.79
CA GLN A 90 -10.46 2.13 -11.55
C GLN A 90 -10.31 3.64 -11.43
N ALA A 91 -9.27 4.13 -10.73
CA ALA A 91 -8.99 5.56 -10.58
C ALA A 91 -8.67 6.28 -11.91
N GLN A 92 -8.42 5.54 -13.01
CA GLN A 92 -8.28 6.08 -14.36
C GLN A 92 -9.60 6.22 -15.10
N LEU A 93 -10.65 5.50 -14.68
CA LEU A 93 -11.99 5.64 -15.24
C LEU A 93 -12.62 6.96 -14.77
N PRO A 94 -13.13 7.81 -15.67
CA PRO A 94 -13.71 9.11 -15.32
C PRO A 94 -14.84 9.03 -14.30
N GLU A 95 -15.63 7.95 -14.33
CA GLU A 95 -16.76 7.73 -13.45
C GLU A 95 -16.31 7.63 -11.99
N TYR A 96 -15.23 6.89 -11.73
CA TYR A 96 -14.65 6.74 -10.39
C TYR A 96 -13.83 7.98 -10.01
N ARG A 97 -13.01 8.48 -10.93
CA ARG A 97 -12.15 9.66 -10.69
C ARG A 97 -12.97 10.88 -10.30
N ARG A 98 -14.03 11.19 -11.06
CA ARG A 98 -14.79 12.42 -10.87
C ARG A 98 -15.47 12.47 -9.50
N MET A 99 -16.04 11.35 -9.05
CA MET A 99 -16.71 11.29 -7.75
C MET A 99 -15.75 11.67 -6.61
N VAL A 100 -14.57 11.06 -6.59
CA VAL A 100 -13.56 11.29 -5.54
C VAL A 100 -12.98 12.69 -5.64
N SER A 101 -12.62 13.17 -6.84
CA SER A 101 -12.05 14.51 -7.01
C SER A 101 -13.03 15.62 -6.58
N VAL A 102 -14.33 15.51 -6.88
CA VAL A 102 -15.33 16.48 -6.38
C VAL A 102 -15.33 16.52 -4.86
N ILE A 103 -15.32 15.35 -4.21
CA ILE A 103 -15.36 15.25 -2.75
C ILE A 103 -14.10 15.90 -2.17
N ALA A 104 -12.92 15.60 -2.70
CA ALA A 104 -11.66 16.17 -2.23
C ALA A 104 -11.60 17.70 -2.46
N GLU A 105 -12.05 18.17 -3.61
CA GLU A 105 -12.18 19.60 -3.93
C GLU A 105 -13.10 20.30 -2.92
N GLU A 106 -14.31 19.78 -2.69
CA GLU A 106 -15.26 20.41 -1.77
C GLU A 106 -14.82 20.32 -0.30
N MET A 107 -14.17 19.23 0.11
CA MET A 107 -13.60 19.09 1.46
C MET A 107 -12.51 20.11 1.74
N THR A 108 -11.73 20.48 0.73
CA THR A 108 -10.62 21.43 0.88
C THR A 108 -10.94 22.83 0.37
N ARG A 109 -12.11 23.04 -0.25
CA ARG A 109 -12.54 24.32 -0.84
C ARG A 109 -12.51 25.47 0.15
N LYS A 110 -12.95 25.22 1.39
CA LYS A 110 -12.82 26.17 2.50
C LYS A 110 -11.64 25.74 3.36
N TRP A 111 -10.59 26.54 3.35
CA TRP A 111 -9.39 26.20 4.09
C TRP A 111 -9.45 26.54 5.57
N ILE A 112 -8.48 25.99 6.31
CA ILE A 112 -8.38 26.11 7.76
C ILE A 112 -7.97 27.53 8.17
N LYS A 113 -8.42 27.94 9.36
CA LYS A 113 -7.98 29.19 10.02
C LYS A 113 -7.25 28.84 11.30
N VAL A 114 -5.98 29.23 11.39
CA VAL A 114 -5.18 29.04 12.61
C VAL A 114 -5.68 30.03 13.66
N LYS A 115 -6.07 29.52 14.83
CA LYS A 115 -6.53 30.33 15.97
C LYS A 115 -5.66 30.02 17.19
N ALA A 116 -5.35 31.04 17.99
CA ALA A 116 -4.81 30.83 19.32
C ALA A 116 -5.94 30.49 20.29
N VAL A 117 -5.62 29.65 21.28
CA VAL A 117 -6.52 29.35 22.41
C VAL A 117 -6.23 30.37 23.53
N GLY A 118 -7.28 31.01 24.04
CA GLY A 118 -7.22 32.07 25.05
C GLY A 118 -7.59 33.45 24.48
N GLU A 119 -8.59 34.11 25.08
CA GLU A 119 -8.99 35.47 24.70
C GLU A 119 -7.93 36.51 25.11
N GLY A 120 -7.67 37.49 24.23
CA GLY A 120 -6.97 38.73 24.57
C GLY A 120 -5.44 38.72 24.49
N ASP A 121 -4.79 37.68 23.96
CA ASP A 121 -3.33 37.63 23.85
C ASP A 121 -2.84 37.96 22.44
N ASP A 122 -2.86 39.25 22.09
CA ASP A 122 -2.33 39.80 20.83
C ASP A 122 -0.84 39.45 20.61
N SER A 123 -0.12 39.01 21.64
CA SER A 123 1.27 38.57 21.54
C SER A 123 1.47 37.34 20.63
N ARG A 124 0.40 36.57 20.36
CA ARG A 124 0.44 35.37 19.51
C ARG A 124 0.09 35.64 18.05
N ALA A 125 -0.45 36.82 17.74
CA ALA A 125 -0.72 37.25 16.37
C ALA A 125 0.47 37.06 15.39
N PRO A 126 1.72 37.44 15.73
CA PRO A 126 2.86 37.22 14.82
C PRO A 126 3.13 35.74 14.56
N ARG A 127 2.90 34.86 15.54
CA ARG A 127 3.09 33.41 15.36
C ARG A 127 1.98 32.81 14.49
N ILE A 128 0.74 33.28 14.63
CA ILE A 128 -0.38 32.87 13.78
C ILE A 128 -0.12 33.29 12.32
N ALA A 129 0.37 34.53 12.11
CA ALA A 129 0.75 35.00 10.79
C ALA A 129 1.84 34.10 10.17
N GLN A 130 2.93 33.84 10.91
CA GLN A 130 3.99 32.93 10.44
C GLN A 130 3.48 31.53 10.08
N LEU A 131 2.55 30.97 10.86
CA LEU A 131 1.95 29.67 10.56
C LEU A 131 1.06 29.72 9.32
N THR A 132 0.30 30.80 9.15
CA THR A 132 -0.58 30.99 7.99
C THR A 132 0.26 31.13 6.71
N ASP A 133 1.33 31.94 6.75
CA ASP A 133 2.28 32.08 5.66
C ASP A 133 2.96 30.74 5.34
N ALA A 134 3.27 29.93 6.35
CA ALA A 134 3.84 28.59 6.14
C ALA A 134 2.85 27.63 5.47
N LEU A 135 1.56 27.68 5.83
CA LEU A 135 0.53 26.86 5.19
C LEU A 135 0.43 27.15 3.69
N GLU A 136 0.51 28.43 3.31
CA GLU A 136 0.52 28.85 1.90
C GLU A 136 1.84 28.48 1.22
N ARG A 137 2.98 28.78 1.84
CA ARG A 137 4.32 28.51 1.30
C ARG A 137 4.53 27.03 0.96
N TYR A 138 4.03 26.13 1.80
CA TYR A 138 4.16 24.68 1.61
C TYR A 138 2.95 24.05 0.91
N ASN A 139 2.03 24.87 0.38
CA ASN A 139 0.84 24.44 -0.35
C ASN A 139 0.05 23.33 0.38
N VAL A 140 -0.14 23.51 1.70
CA VAL A 140 -0.68 22.47 2.56
C VAL A 140 -2.13 22.12 2.17
N GLN A 141 -2.90 23.09 1.67
CA GLN A 141 -4.25 22.85 1.17
C GLN A 141 -4.29 21.80 0.05
N ASP A 142 -3.41 21.95 -0.93
CA ASP A 142 -3.35 21.04 -2.06
C ASP A 142 -2.79 19.67 -1.67
N ALA A 143 -1.79 19.64 -0.76
CA ALA A 143 -1.29 18.38 -0.22
C ALA A 143 -2.39 17.60 0.52
N PHE A 144 -3.25 18.27 1.29
CA PHE A 144 -4.40 17.63 1.91
C PHE A 144 -5.45 17.20 0.89
N ARG A 145 -5.74 18.02 -0.12
CA ARG A 145 -6.68 17.67 -1.20
C ARG A 145 -6.25 16.37 -1.89
N LEU A 146 -4.98 16.30 -2.29
CA LEU A 146 -4.42 15.13 -2.96
C LEU A 146 -4.37 13.90 -2.02
N ALA A 147 -4.07 14.08 -0.74
CA ALA A 147 -4.14 12.98 0.23
C ALA A 147 -5.57 12.43 0.38
N VAL A 148 -6.58 13.29 0.37
CA VAL A 148 -8.00 12.87 0.39
C VAL A 148 -8.38 12.17 -0.92
N GLU A 149 -7.86 12.60 -2.07
CA GLU A 149 -8.05 11.89 -3.34
C GLU A 149 -7.46 10.47 -3.26
N HIS A 150 -6.24 10.33 -2.75
CA HIS A 150 -5.62 9.01 -2.56
C HIS A 150 -6.43 8.14 -1.60
N ASP A 151 -6.97 8.73 -0.52
CA ASP A 151 -7.86 8.03 0.40
C ASP A 151 -9.12 7.53 -0.30
N GLY A 152 -9.76 8.37 -1.12
CA GLY A 152 -10.94 7.99 -1.89
C GLY A 152 -10.65 6.92 -2.95
N PHE A 153 -9.45 6.89 -3.54
CA PHE A 153 -9.08 5.90 -4.55
C PHE A 153 -8.59 4.57 -3.96
N PHE A 154 -7.83 4.64 -2.87
CA PHE A 154 -7.02 3.53 -2.39
C PHE A 154 -7.29 3.15 -0.93
N GLY A 155 -8.16 3.89 -0.24
CA GLY A 155 -8.47 3.71 1.19
C GLY A 155 -7.38 4.25 2.12
N ARG A 156 -6.40 4.98 1.59
CA ARG A 156 -5.35 5.67 2.38
C ARG A 156 -4.75 6.83 1.59
N GLY A 157 -4.44 7.93 2.27
CA GLY A 157 -3.55 8.98 1.76
C GLY A 157 -2.50 9.33 2.80
N GLN A 158 -1.22 9.39 2.41
CA GLN A 158 -0.13 9.70 3.33
C GLN A 158 0.59 10.98 2.91
N ILE A 159 0.86 11.84 3.89
CA ILE A 159 1.66 13.04 3.69
C ILE A 159 3.01 12.83 4.37
N TYR A 160 4.06 12.67 3.57
CA TYR A 160 5.43 12.62 4.01
C TYR A 160 5.96 14.03 4.27
N ILE A 161 6.50 14.24 5.48
CA ILE A 161 7.11 15.50 5.89
C ILE A 161 8.58 15.44 5.48
N ASP A 162 8.92 16.12 4.38
CA ASP A 162 10.29 16.10 3.87
C ASP A 162 11.14 17.16 4.57
N VAL A 163 12.15 16.67 5.29
CA VAL A 163 13.13 17.49 5.99
C VAL A 163 14.50 17.35 5.35
N ARG A 164 15.38 18.30 5.64
CA ARG A 164 16.78 18.24 5.23
C ARG A 164 17.54 17.17 6.02
N SER A 165 18.23 16.28 5.32
CA SER A 165 19.15 15.29 5.90
C SER A 165 20.43 15.96 6.44
N PRO A 166 21.25 15.25 7.24
CA PRO A 166 22.56 15.73 7.67
C PRO A 166 23.51 16.07 6.50
N SER A 167 23.34 15.40 5.35
CA SER A 167 24.07 15.66 4.12
C SER A 167 23.58 16.90 3.35
N GLY A 168 22.55 17.58 3.84
CA GLY A 168 22.00 18.80 3.23
C GLY A 168 20.98 18.55 2.12
N MET A 169 20.68 17.28 1.83
CA MET A 169 19.75 16.85 0.78
C MET A 169 18.36 16.59 1.37
N SER A 170 17.41 16.19 0.52
CA SER A 170 16.09 15.73 0.98
C SER A 170 16.22 14.38 1.69
N ALA A 171 15.63 14.25 2.88
CA ALA A 171 15.60 12.98 3.61
C ALA A 171 14.92 11.86 2.81
N TRP A 172 13.98 12.21 1.91
CA TRP A 172 13.38 11.25 0.98
C TRP A 172 14.39 10.54 0.07
N THR A 173 15.51 11.20 -0.26
CA THR A 173 16.53 10.66 -1.17
C THR A 173 17.65 9.93 -0.44
N ASP A 174 17.61 9.87 0.89
CA ASP A 174 18.65 9.29 1.73
C ASP A 174 18.11 8.01 2.41
N PRO A 175 18.53 6.81 1.97
CA PRO A 175 18.03 5.55 2.51
C PRO A 175 18.24 5.40 4.01
N ALA A 176 19.38 5.89 4.54
CA ALA A 176 19.67 5.81 5.96
C ALA A 176 18.72 6.70 6.79
N GLU A 177 18.30 7.83 6.23
CA GLU A 177 17.31 8.70 6.86
C GLU A 177 15.90 8.09 6.81
N LEU A 178 15.52 7.41 5.72
CA LEU A 178 14.22 6.73 5.59
C LEU A 178 14.03 5.57 6.57
N GLU A 179 15.09 4.84 6.90
CA GLU A 179 15.06 3.78 7.92
C GLU A 179 14.93 4.33 9.34
N SER A 180 15.32 5.59 9.54
CA SER A 180 15.31 6.24 10.86
C SER A 180 13.95 6.87 11.16
N GLY A 181 13.46 6.70 12.39
CA GLY A 181 12.21 7.34 12.82
C GLY A 181 12.30 8.86 12.84
N LEU A 182 11.22 9.54 12.44
CA LEU A 182 11.09 10.98 12.57
C LEU A 182 10.62 11.32 14.01
N PHE A 183 11.55 11.77 14.85
CA PHE A 183 11.24 12.24 16.20
C PHE A 183 11.51 13.75 16.35
N ILE A 184 10.71 14.40 17.20
CA ILE A 184 10.79 15.84 17.44
C ILE A 184 12.05 16.11 18.27
N SER A 185 13.13 16.50 17.60
CA SER A 185 14.41 16.89 18.22
C SER A 185 15.11 17.91 17.34
N ASP A 186 15.67 18.95 17.94
CA ASP A 186 16.42 20.00 17.22
C ASP A 186 17.61 19.45 16.42
N LYS A 187 18.12 18.27 16.81
CA LYS A 187 19.19 17.56 16.08
C LYS A 187 18.69 16.90 14.80
N LYS A 188 17.45 16.42 14.81
CA LYS A 188 16.84 15.68 13.68
C LYS A 188 16.04 16.61 12.76
N ILE A 189 15.37 17.60 13.36
CA ILE A 189 14.56 18.60 12.65
C ILE A 189 15.06 19.99 13.05
N PRO A 190 16.19 20.46 12.49
CA PRO A 190 16.68 21.81 12.73
C PRO A 190 15.67 22.88 12.29
N LYS A 191 15.74 24.08 12.88
CA LYS A 191 14.92 25.22 12.42
C LYS A 191 15.20 25.51 10.94
N GLY A 192 14.14 25.56 10.14
CA GLY A 192 14.22 25.79 8.70
C GLY A 192 14.63 24.56 7.87
N SER A 193 14.64 23.36 8.46
CA SER A 193 14.95 22.12 7.72
C SER A 193 13.79 21.59 6.87
N LEU A 194 12.55 22.04 7.10
CA LEU A 194 11.38 21.60 6.35
C LEU A 194 11.49 22.05 4.87
N LEU A 195 11.61 21.07 3.98
CA LEU A 195 11.68 21.28 2.54
C LEU A 195 10.29 21.31 1.92
N GLY A 196 9.37 20.44 2.38
CA GLY A 196 7.99 20.44 1.92
C GLY A 196 7.18 19.26 2.41
N LEU A 197 5.94 19.19 1.94
CA LEU A 197 5.02 18.08 2.17
C LEU A 197 4.85 17.32 0.86
N ARG A 198 5.12 16.02 0.85
CA ARG A 198 4.93 15.16 -0.32
C ARG A 198 3.81 14.17 -0.05
N VAL A 199 2.87 14.07 -0.96
CA VAL A 199 1.80 13.08 -0.86
C VAL A 199 2.29 11.78 -1.49
N ILE A 200 2.28 10.70 -0.73
CA ILE A 200 2.71 9.38 -1.17
C ILE A 200 1.48 8.57 -1.57
N GLU A 201 1.52 8.05 -2.79
CA GLU A 201 0.53 7.09 -3.29
C GLU A 201 0.65 5.76 -2.54
N PRO A 202 -0.45 5.18 -2.05
CA PRO A 202 -0.43 3.92 -1.31
C PRO A 202 0.14 2.72 -2.07
N VAL A 203 0.20 2.80 -3.39
CA VAL A 203 0.80 1.77 -4.26
C VAL A 203 2.30 1.61 -3.99
N TRP A 204 2.97 2.67 -3.53
CA TRP A 204 4.44 2.74 -3.41
C TRP A 204 4.94 2.71 -1.96
N THR A 205 4.12 2.22 -1.03
CA THR A 205 4.44 2.19 0.40
C THR A 205 4.83 0.80 0.90
#